data_AF-A0A8J3HNH6-F1
#
_entry.id   AF-A0A8J3HNH6-F1
#
_cell.length_a   1.000
_cell.length_b   1.000
_cell.length_c   1.000
_cell.angle_alpha   90.00
_cell.angle_beta   90.00
_cell.angle_gamma   90.00
#
_symmetry.space_group_name_H-M   'P 1'
#
loop_
_entity.id
_entity.type
_entity.pdbx_description
1 polymer ?
#
loop_
_entity_poly.entity_id
_entity_poly.type
_entity_poly.pdbx_seq_one_letter_code
_entity_poly.pdbx_strand_id
1 'polypeptide(L)'
;MPKEADAQNIFDAWHRDKPLYPELVHYYDSQPRPGGTDGTFNVTFEYRYNGWRYIIQAHVHIEWGGKTVVGNTYIPSYDDWSHQTPDWVVLRTPQYDADTHKKEWYSNTKYRDKLYAGNYRDPVQV
;
A
#
# COMPACT_ATOMS: atom_id res chain seq x y z
N MET A 1 -16.84 -0.23 -14.97
CA MET A 1 -16.06 -0.49 -13.74
C MET A 1 -16.92 -1.31 -12.80
N PRO A 2 -16.35 -2.28 -12.08
CA PRO A 2 -17.05 -3.04 -11.04
C PRO A 2 -17.61 -2.09 -9.95
N LYS A 3 -18.72 -2.43 -9.30
CA LYS A 3 -19.38 -1.64 -8.25
C LYS A 3 -18.60 -1.71 -6.93
N GLU A 4 -18.94 -0.89 -5.92
CA GLU A 4 -18.26 -0.93 -4.60
C GLU A 4 -18.31 -2.29 -3.90
N ALA A 5 -19.38 -3.08 -4.05
CA ALA A 5 -19.43 -4.46 -3.56
C ALA A 5 -18.29 -5.33 -4.13
N ASP A 6 -17.71 -4.94 -5.26
CA ASP A 6 -16.57 -5.62 -5.85
C ASP A 6 -15.25 -5.23 -5.17
N ALA A 7 -15.12 -4.04 -4.57
CA ALA A 7 -13.91 -3.63 -3.84
C ALA A 7 -13.61 -4.55 -2.65
N GLN A 8 -14.63 -4.92 -1.88
CA GLN A 8 -14.49 -5.90 -0.80
C GLN A 8 -14.08 -7.28 -1.34
N ASN A 9 -14.73 -7.75 -2.41
CA ASN A 9 -14.41 -9.05 -3.02
C ASN A 9 -12.96 -9.07 -3.57
N ILE A 10 -12.50 -7.97 -4.16
CA ILE A 10 -11.14 -7.81 -4.65
C ILE A 10 -10.16 -7.84 -3.47
N PHE A 11 -10.44 -7.11 -2.40
CA PHE A 11 -9.62 -7.09 -1.20
C PHE A 11 -9.55 -8.47 -0.53
N ASP A 12 -10.68 -9.16 -0.37
CA ASP A 12 -10.73 -10.49 0.23
C ASP A 12 -9.95 -11.51 -0.60
N ALA A 13 -10.05 -11.42 -1.94
CA ALA A 13 -9.28 -12.25 -2.84
C ALA A 13 -7.78 -11.98 -2.71
N TRP A 14 -7.38 -10.70 -2.77
CA TRP A 14 -5.99 -10.29 -2.59
C TRP A 14 -5.42 -10.69 -1.22
N HIS A 15 -6.22 -10.53 -0.16
CA HIS A 15 -5.87 -10.88 1.21
C HIS A 15 -5.71 -12.39 1.39
N ARG A 16 -6.57 -13.19 0.75
CA ARG A 16 -6.46 -14.65 0.74
C ARG A 16 -5.21 -15.11 -0.01
N ASP A 17 -4.94 -14.51 -1.16
CA ASP A 17 -3.89 -14.95 -2.08
C ASP A 17 -2.48 -14.49 -1.64
N LYS A 18 -2.38 -13.45 -0.80
CA LYS A 18 -1.15 -12.97 -0.13
C LYS A 18 0.06 -12.87 -1.07
N PRO A 19 -0.06 -12.15 -2.21
CA PRO A 19 1.00 -12.08 -3.23
C PRO A 19 2.35 -11.73 -2.58
N LEU A 20 3.41 -12.46 -2.96
CA LEU A 20 4.68 -12.46 -2.24
C LEU A 20 5.35 -11.09 -2.19
N TYR A 21 5.29 -10.33 -3.29
CA TYR A 21 6.02 -9.07 -3.43
C TYR A 21 5.10 -7.92 -3.81
N PRO A 22 5.18 -6.77 -3.12
CA PRO A 22 4.59 -5.54 -3.60
C PRO A 22 5.37 -5.03 -4.81
N GLU A 23 4.65 -4.40 -5.72
CA GLU A 23 5.25 -3.75 -6.90
C GLU A 23 6.02 -2.49 -6.51
N LEU A 24 5.58 -1.80 -5.45
CA LEU A 24 6.25 -0.63 -4.90
C LEU A 24 6.09 -0.57 -3.39
N VAL A 25 7.18 -0.35 -2.69
CA VAL A 25 7.18 0.15 -1.32
C VAL A 25 7.76 1.55 -1.34
N HIS A 26 7.01 2.52 -0.85
CA HIS A 26 7.39 3.93 -0.82
C HIS A 26 7.30 4.49 0.60
N TYR A 27 8.40 5.02 1.12
CA TYR A 27 8.45 5.74 2.38
C TYR A 27 8.07 7.21 2.21
N TYR A 28 7.06 7.68 2.95
CA TYR A 28 6.39 8.97 2.76
C TYR A 28 6.68 10.04 3.81
N ASP A 29 7.66 9.83 4.71
CA ASP A 29 8.11 10.71 5.81
C ASP A 29 7.65 10.27 7.22
N SER A 30 8.47 10.64 8.19
CA SER A 30 8.22 10.58 9.62
C SER A 30 8.38 11.99 10.15
N GLN A 31 7.33 12.58 10.70
CA GLN A 31 7.54 13.70 11.59
C GLN A 31 7.70 13.12 12.99
N PRO A 32 8.91 13.12 13.59
CA PRO A 32 9.06 12.75 14.98
C PRO A 32 8.21 13.71 15.81
N ARG A 33 7.15 13.17 16.41
CA ARG A 33 6.32 13.86 17.39
C ARG A 33 6.38 13.02 18.68
N PRO A 34 6.46 13.63 19.86
CA PRO A 34 6.35 12.90 21.11
C PRO A 34 5.05 12.09 21.12
N GLY A 35 5.14 10.75 21.19
CA GLY A 35 4.00 9.84 21.08
C GLY A 35 3.42 9.65 19.66
N GLY A 36 4.18 9.97 18.61
CA GLY A 36 3.79 9.88 17.20
C GLY A 36 4.38 8.69 16.44
N THR A 37 4.25 8.71 15.11
CA THR A 37 4.74 7.66 14.21
C THR A 37 6.20 7.93 13.79
N ASP A 38 7.04 6.91 13.91
CA ASP A 38 8.44 6.87 13.48
C ASP A 38 8.57 6.75 11.96
N GLY A 39 7.53 6.32 11.25
CA GLY A 39 7.61 6.14 9.81
C GLY A 39 6.27 5.78 9.19
N THR A 40 6.14 6.09 7.90
CA THR A 40 4.95 5.79 7.13
C THR A 40 5.34 5.22 5.78
N PHE A 41 4.80 4.04 5.46
CA PHE A 41 5.01 3.37 4.18
C PHE A 41 3.70 3.22 3.42
N ASN A 42 3.76 3.42 2.11
CA ASN A 42 2.75 2.96 1.18
C ASN A 42 3.28 1.73 0.45
N VAL A 43 2.59 0.61 0.64
CA VAL A 43 2.87 -0.67 0.00
C VAL A 43 1.85 -0.87 -1.11
N THR A 44 2.29 -0.81 -2.36
CA THR A 44 1.42 -0.88 -3.54
C THR A 44 1.59 -2.22 -4.26
N PHE A 45 0.47 -2.84 -4.58
CA PHE A 45 0.37 -4.09 -5.31
C PHE A 45 -0.38 -3.87 -6.62
N GLU A 46 0.04 -4.56 -7.67
CA GLU A 46 -0.83 -4.86 -8.80
C GLU A 46 -1.49 -6.20 -8.54
N TYR A 47 -2.80 -6.27 -8.70
CA TYR A 47 -3.55 -7.50 -8.48
C TYR A 47 -4.56 -7.74 -9.59
N ARG A 48 -4.71 -9.01 -9.99
CA ARG A 48 -5.65 -9.39 -11.05
C ARG A 48 -6.80 -10.18 -10.47
N TYR A 49 -8.02 -9.77 -10.80
CA TYR A 49 -9.24 -10.43 -10.34
C TYR A 49 -10.33 -10.31 -11.40
N ASN A 50 -10.94 -11.45 -11.79
CA ASN A 50 -12.02 -11.53 -12.77
C ASN A 50 -11.74 -10.81 -14.11
N GLY A 51 -10.52 -10.93 -14.64
CA GLY A 51 -10.14 -10.29 -15.93
C GLY A 51 -9.89 -8.78 -15.83
N TRP A 52 -9.71 -8.25 -14.62
CA TRP A 52 -9.35 -6.87 -14.37
C TRP A 52 -8.04 -6.78 -13.60
N ARG A 53 -7.28 -5.72 -13.87
CA ARG A 53 -6.07 -5.31 -13.16
C ARG A 53 -6.43 -4.16 -12.23
N TYR A 54 -6.10 -4.31 -10.96
CA TYR A 54 -6.31 -3.32 -9.90
C TYR A 54 -4.97 -2.91 -9.30
N ILE A 55 -4.91 -1.66 -8.86
CA ILE A 55 -3.87 -1.20 -7.96
C ILE A 55 -4.43 -1.25 -6.55
N ILE A 56 -3.71 -1.86 -5.62
CA ILE A 56 -4.09 -1.90 -4.20
C ILE A 56 -3.00 -1.19 -3.44
N GLN A 57 -3.36 -0.18 -2.66
CA GLN A 57 -2.42 0.65 -1.94
C GLN A 57 -2.67 0.49 -0.44
N ALA A 58 -1.73 -0.14 0.25
CA ALA A 58 -1.81 -0.42 1.67
C ALA A 58 -0.92 0.56 2.44
N HIS A 59 -1.55 1.37 3.29
CA HIS A 59 -0.87 2.32 4.15
C HIS A 59 -0.45 1.64 5.47
N VAL A 60 0.77 1.89 5.91
CA VAL A 60 1.37 1.28 7.09
C VAL A 60 2.08 2.35 7.91
N HIS A 61 1.75 2.46 9.20
CA HIS A 61 2.50 3.29 10.15
C HIS A 61 3.43 2.43 11.01
N ILE A 62 4.59 3.00 11.35
CA ILE A 62 5.51 2.47 12.34
C ILE A 62 5.44 3.41 13.54
N GLU A 63 5.03 2.91 14.70
CA GLU A 63 5.01 3.65 15.96
C GLU A 63 6.38 3.66 16.64
N TRP A 64 6.56 4.65 17.51
CA TRP A 64 7.74 4.79 18.34
C TRP A 64 8.07 3.52 19.13
N GLY A 65 9.27 2.98 18.90
CA GLY A 65 9.70 1.69 19.47
C GLY A 65 9.55 0.50 18.51
N GLY A 66 9.25 0.73 17.23
CA GLY A 66 9.31 -0.26 16.17
C GLY A 66 8.07 -1.15 16.03
N LYS A 67 6.98 -0.83 16.75
CA LYS A 67 5.71 -1.53 16.57
C LYS A 67 5.02 -1.02 15.31
N THR A 68 4.83 -1.87 14.32
CA THR A 68 4.05 -1.52 13.14
C THR A 68 2.55 -1.58 13.49
N VAL A 69 1.81 -0.51 13.25
CA VAL A 69 0.36 -0.45 13.52
C VAL A 69 -0.39 0.34 12.47
N VAL A 70 -1.50 -0.28 12.06
CA VAL A 70 -2.73 0.22 11.46
C VAL A 70 -2.67 1.52 10.65
N GLY A 71 -2.37 1.39 9.35
CA GLY A 71 -2.95 2.28 8.33
C GLY A 71 -4.14 1.59 7.63
N ASN A 72 -4.67 2.24 6.59
CA ASN A 72 -5.74 1.70 5.77
C ASN A 72 -5.25 1.30 4.38
N THR A 73 -5.81 0.22 3.85
CA THR A 73 -5.74 -0.17 2.45
C THR A 73 -6.87 0.46 1.67
N TYR A 74 -6.55 0.90 0.46
CA TYR A 74 -7.48 1.49 -0.49
C TYR A 74 -7.23 0.95 -1.91
N ILE A 75 -8.27 1.00 -2.74
CA ILE A 75 -8.22 0.65 -4.16
C ILE A 75 -8.61 1.92 -4.93
N PRO A 76 -7.74 2.49 -5.79
CA PRO A 76 -8.07 3.66 -6.58
C PRO A 76 -9.36 3.47 -7.39
N SER A 77 -10.08 4.57 -7.61
CA SER A 77 -11.43 4.62 -8.20
C SER A 77 -12.57 4.11 -7.30
N TYR A 78 -12.26 3.73 -6.05
CA TYR A 78 -13.23 3.39 -5.01
C TYR A 78 -12.99 4.29 -3.78
N ASP A 79 -13.10 5.59 -3.96
CA ASP A 79 -12.59 6.62 -3.03
C ASP A 79 -13.21 6.58 -1.61
N ASP A 80 -14.36 5.92 -1.45
CA ASP A 80 -15.02 5.72 -0.15
C ASP A 80 -14.74 4.35 0.51
N TRP A 81 -14.11 3.42 -0.22
CA TRP A 81 -13.78 2.10 0.32
C TRP A 81 -12.38 2.11 0.93
N SER A 82 -12.31 1.85 2.24
CA SER A 82 -11.06 1.62 2.95
C SER A 82 -11.21 0.51 3.98
N HIS A 83 -10.14 -0.25 4.18
CA HIS A 83 -10.12 -1.33 5.16
C HIS A 83 -8.79 -1.33 5.90
N GLN A 84 -8.75 -1.83 7.12
CA GLN A 84 -7.49 -1.96 7.85
C GLN A 84 -6.47 -2.77 7.03
N THR A 85 -5.23 -2.26 6.95
CA THR A 85 -4.15 -2.97 6.27
C THR A 85 -3.87 -4.31 6.92
N PRO A 86 -3.83 -5.41 6.15
CA PRO A 86 -3.58 -6.74 6.70
C PRO A 86 -2.24 -6.91 7.42
N ASP A 87 -2.23 -7.71 8.47
CA ASP A 87 -1.01 -8.05 9.23
C ASP A 87 0.09 -8.62 8.34
N TRP A 88 -0.25 -9.40 7.31
CA TRP A 88 0.75 -9.97 6.41
C TRP A 88 1.47 -8.92 5.56
N VAL A 89 0.83 -7.77 5.29
CA VAL A 89 1.45 -6.64 4.58
C VAL A 89 2.35 -5.87 5.54
N VAL A 90 1.84 -5.63 6.76
CA VAL A 90 2.57 -4.99 7.86
C VAL A 90 3.89 -5.74 8.12
N LEU A 91 3.84 -7.06 8.30
CA LEU A 91 5.01 -7.90 8.56
C LEU A 91 6.06 -7.90 7.44
N ARG A 92 5.68 -7.51 6.22
CA ARG A 92 6.56 -7.45 5.06
C ARG A 92 7.08 -6.04 4.77
N THR A 93 6.62 -5.05 5.52
CA THR A 93 7.09 -3.68 5.38
C THR A 93 8.49 -3.59 6.00
N PRO A 94 9.48 -3.01 5.31
CA PRO A 94 10.79 -2.80 5.87
C PRO A 94 10.73 -2.01 7.17
N GLN A 95 11.62 -2.30 8.10
CA GLN A 95 11.78 -1.45 9.26
C GLN A 95 12.39 -0.11 8.84
N TYR A 96 11.87 0.96 9.40
CA TYR A 96 12.43 2.29 9.23
C TYR A 96 13.71 2.43 10.07
N ASP A 97 14.77 2.92 9.44
CA ASP A 97 16.01 3.29 10.11
C ASP A 97 16.04 4.82 10.25
N ALA A 98 15.83 5.28 11.48
CA ALA A 98 15.82 6.70 11.81
C ALA A 98 17.19 7.36 11.60
N ASP A 99 18.31 6.65 11.72
CA ASP A 99 19.64 7.25 11.58
C ASP A 99 19.93 7.64 10.13
N THR A 100 19.38 6.89 9.17
CA THR A 100 19.62 7.14 7.74
C THR A 100 18.63 8.11 7.12
N HIS A 101 17.48 8.36 7.76
CA HIS A 101 16.42 9.29 7.34
C HIS A 101 16.21 9.35 5.81
N LYS A 102 16.25 8.20 5.12
CA LYS A 102 16.13 8.18 3.65
C LYS A 102 14.67 8.45 3.26
N LYS A 103 14.35 9.73 3.09
CA LYS A 103 13.15 10.18 2.40
C LYS A 103 13.19 9.62 0.97
N GLU A 104 12.03 9.28 0.42
CA GLU A 104 11.90 8.78 -0.96
C GLU A 104 12.56 7.42 -1.24
N TRP A 105 12.54 6.51 -0.26
CA TRP A 105 12.93 5.13 -0.50
C TRP A 105 11.86 4.43 -1.36
N TYR A 106 12.24 4.00 -2.57
CA TYR A 106 11.40 3.27 -3.50
C TYR A 106 12.01 1.91 -3.81
N SER A 107 11.24 0.83 -3.67
CA SER A 107 11.69 -0.51 -4.08
C SER A 107 11.70 -0.71 -5.62
N ASN A 108 10.96 0.11 -6.38
CA ASN A 108 10.83 -0.01 -7.84
C ASN A 108 10.55 1.33 -8.53
N THR A 109 11.59 2.00 -9.00
CA THR A 109 11.52 3.32 -9.67
C THR A 109 10.67 3.29 -10.94
N LYS A 110 10.77 2.22 -11.76
CA LYS A 110 9.99 2.12 -13.00
C LYS A 110 8.49 2.03 -12.72
N TYR A 111 8.10 1.27 -11.70
CA TYR A 111 6.70 1.15 -11.31
C TYR A 111 6.16 2.43 -10.66
N ARG A 112 6.99 3.10 -9.84
CA ARG A 112 6.72 4.43 -9.31
C ARG A 112 6.39 5.42 -10.44
N ASP A 113 7.24 5.52 -11.45
CA ASP A 113 7.05 6.46 -12.55
C ASP A 113 5.74 6.20 -13.31
N LYS A 114 5.42 4.92 -13.53
CA LYS A 114 4.11 4.52 -14.10
C LYS A 114 2.94 4.98 -13.22
N LEU A 115 3.01 4.76 -11.91
CA LEU A 115 1.95 5.16 -10.98
C LEU A 115 1.72 6.67 -11.02
N TYR A 116 2.76 7.52 -11.02
CA TYR A 116 2.57 8.99 -11.00
C TYR A 116 2.21 9.61 -12.35
N ALA A 117 2.28 8.86 -13.46
CA ALA A 117 1.84 9.33 -14.78
C ALA A 117 0.31 9.42 -14.95
N GLY A 118 -0.48 9.19 -13.90
CA GLY A 118 -1.94 9.41 -13.86
C GLY A 118 -2.80 8.24 -14.34
N ASN A 119 -2.45 7.59 -15.46
CA ASN A 119 -3.35 6.61 -16.10
C ASN A 119 -3.18 5.15 -15.62
N TYR A 120 -2.15 4.86 -14.83
CA TYR A 120 -1.84 3.48 -14.43
C TYR A 120 -2.60 3.03 -13.17
N ARG A 121 -3.17 3.95 -12.41
CA ARG A 121 -3.77 3.68 -11.09
C ARG A 121 -5.16 3.06 -11.19
N ASP A 122 -5.89 3.40 -12.24
CA ASP A 122 -7.29 3.01 -12.37
C ASP A 122 -7.45 1.54 -12.80
N PRO A 123 -8.56 0.88 -12.40
CA PRO A 123 -8.88 -0.45 -12.85
C PRO A 123 -9.00 -0.55 -14.38
N VAL A 124 -8.35 -1.54 -14.98
CA VAL A 124 -8.38 -1.78 -16.43
C VAL A 124 -8.68 -3.25 -16.71
N GLN A 125 -9.52 -3.53 -17.69
CA GLN A 125 -9.79 -4.89 -18.16
C GLN A 125 -8.58 -5.42 -18.94
N VAL A 126 -8.16 -6.65 -18.64
CA VAL A 126 -6.93 -7.28 -19.18
C VAL A 126 -7.16 -8.68 -19.72
#